data_AF-A0A968RPX2-F1
#
_entry.id   AF-A0A968RPX2-F1
#
_cell.length_a   1.000
_cell.length_b   1.000
_cell.length_c   1.000
_cell.angle_alpha   90.00
_cell.angle_beta   90.00
_cell.angle_gamma   90.00
#
_symmetry.space_group_name_H-M   'P 1'
#
loop_
_entity.id
_entity.type
_entity.pdbx_description
1 polymer ?
#
loop_
_entity_poly.entity_id
_entity_poly.type
_entity_poly.pdbx_seq_one_letter_code
_entity_poly.pdbx_strand_id
1 'polypeptide(L)'
;MRKHLSRVLLVLTIGMCCSISCKKDTLNINYGAITEDLSAYLYAYTSGMISKASPIQIRFAQSVVEEAKIGSVATNVIRFSPSINGEAVWEDTQTLRFNPSDYLKSKTTYIGTLNLAENFFQYP
;
A
#
# COMPACT_ATOMS: atom_id res chain seq x y z
N MET A 1 -64.74 5.29 12.42
CA MET A 1 -63.42 5.96 12.41
C MET A 1 -62.22 4.97 12.40
N ARG A 2 -62.37 3.75 11.83
CA ARG A 2 -61.36 2.68 11.87
C ARG A 2 -60.44 2.56 10.63
N LYS A 3 -60.69 3.37 9.59
CA LYS A 3 -60.02 3.28 8.28
C LYS A 3 -58.79 4.20 8.15
N HIS A 4 -58.68 5.21 9.02
CA HIS A 4 -57.53 6.13 9.05
C HIS A 4 -56.34 5.54 9.82
N LEU A 5 -56.59 4.65 10.79
CA LEU A 5 -55.53 4.02 11.59
C LEU A 5 -54.65 3.06 10.75
N SER A 6 -55.24 2.40 9.75
CA SER A 6 -54.52 1.48 8.86
C SER A 6 -53.62 2.18 7.85
N ARG A 7 -53.95 3.43 7.47
CA ARG A 7 -53.13 4.24 6.56
C ARG A 7 -51.97 4.91 7.30
N VAL A 8 -52.18 5.29 8.56
CA VAL A 8 -51.11 5.83 9.42
C VAL A 8 -50.07 4.76 9.75
N LEU A 9 -50.48 3.48 9.87
CA LEU A 9 -49.57 2.37 10.16
C LEU A 9 -48.69 1.97 8.95
N LEU A 10 -49.14 2.21 7.71
CA LEU A 10 -48.39 1.85 6.49
C LEU A 10 -47.33 2.91 6.09
N VAL A 11 -47.46 4.14 6.58
CA VAL A 11 -46.56 5.25 6.20
C VAL A 11 -45.33 5.36 7.11
N LEU A 12 -45.35 4.74 8.30
CA LEU A 12 -44.25 4.82 9.25
C LEU A 12 -43.05 3.90 8.92
N THR A 13 -43.21 2.91 8.05
CA THR A 13 -42.17 1.92 7.70
C THR A 13 -41.28 2.34 6.52
N ILE A 14 -41.59 3.45 5.85
CA ILE A 14 -40.87 3.93 4.64
C ILE A 14 -39.82 5.02 4.98
N GLY A 15 -39.66 5.40 6.25
CA GLY A 15 -38.72 6.43 6.69
C GLY A 15 -37.35 5.92 7.18
N MET A 16 -37.00 4.65 6.95
CA MET A 16 -35.79 4.04 7.51
C MET A 16 -35.01 3.24 6.48
N CYS A 17 -34.78 3.84 5.31
CA CYS A 17 -34.00 3.20 4.26
C CYS A 17 -33.21 4.24 3.45
N CYS A 18 -32.32 5.00 4.09
CA CYS A 18 -31.28 5.79 3.42
C CYS A 18 -30.21 6.33 4.40
N SER A 19 -29.65 5.45 5.23
CA SER A 19 -28.48 5.82 6.04
C SER A 19 -27.44 4.70 6.08
N ILE A 20 -27.24 4.02 4.96
CA ILE A 20 -25.94 3.40 4.71
C ILE A 20 -25.05 4.54 4.22
N SER A 21 -24.63 5.35 5.19
CA SER A 21 -23.55 6.31 5.05
C SER A 21 -22.33 5.52 4.64
N CYS A 22 -22.09 5.47 3.33
CA CYS A 22 -20.88 4.94 2.77
C CYS A 22 -19.78 5.90 3.21
N LYS A 23 -19.09 5.57 4.31
CA LYS A 23 -17.82 6.20 4.65
C LYS A 23 -16.85 5.81 3.55
N LYS A 24 -16.83 6.57 2.46
CA LYS A 24 -15.62 6.70 1.65
C LYS A 24 -14.68 7.43 2.56
N ASP A 25 -13.85 6.66 3.27
CA ASP A 25 -12.65 7.20 3.87
C ASP A 25 -11.89 7.81 2.69
N THR A 26 -12.03 9.12 2.54
CA THR A 26 -11.20 9.93 1.66
C THR A 26 -9.82 9.82 2.27
N LEU A 27 -9.10 8.78 1.86
CA LEU A 27 -7.70 8.62 2.16
C LEU A 27 -7.01 9.82 1.49
N ASN A 28 -6.90 10.92 2.24
CA ASN A 28 -5.92 11.96 2.01
C ASN A 28 -4.57 11.31 2.37
N ILE A 29 -4.16 10.38 1.52
CA ILE A 29 -2.78 9.94 1.47
C ILE A 29 -2.13 11.11 0.78
N ASN A 30 -1.53 11.98 1.58
CA ASN A 30 -0.34 12.68 1.14
C ASN A 30 0.58 11.52 0.72
N TYR A 31 0.56 11.14 -0.57
CA TYR A 31 1.68 10.44 -1.19
C TYR A 31 2.83 11.32 -0.81
N GLY A 32 3.52 10.97 0.29
CA GLY A 32 4.41 11.88 1.00
C GLY A 32 5.19 12.59 -0.07
N ALA A 33 4.90 13.90 -0.20
CA ALA A 33 5.12 14.65 -1.43
C ALA A 33 6.35 14.08 -2.11
N ILE A 34 6.22 13.55 -3.33
CA ILE A 34 7.37 13.18 -4.14
C ILE A 34 8.14 14.48 -4.24
N THR A 35 9.05 14.71 -3.30
CA THR A 35 9.96 15.83 -3.30
C THR A 35 10.75 15.61 -4.57
N GLU A 36 11.05 16.67 -5.32
CA GLU A 36 11.82 16.59 -6.57
C GLU A 36 13.09 15.71 -6.43
N ASP A 37 13.57 15.53 -5.20
CA ASP A 37 14.73 14.74 -4.81
C ASP A 37 14.57 13.19 -4.83
N LEU A 38 13.37 12.61 -4.76
CA LEU A 38 13.24 11.13 -4.77
C LEU A 38 13.71 10.49 -6.09
N SER A 39 13.61 11.23 -7.20
CA SER A 39 14.05 10.79 -8.52
C SER A 39 15.56 10.52 -8.61
N ALA A 40 16.36 11.16 -7.74
CA ALA A 40 17.80 10.91 -7.65
C ALA A 40 18.12 9.54 -7.05
N TYR A 41 17.21 8.98 -6.24
CA TYR A 41 17.43 7.75 -5.48
C TYR A 41 16.64 6.56 -6.03
N LEU A 42 15.42 6.80 -6.50
CA LEU A 42 14.51 5.77 -6.98
C LEU A 42 14.27 5.91 -8.48
N TYR A 43 14.52 4.81 -9.19
CA TYR A 43 14.17 4.70 -10.61
C TYR A 43 12.69 4.29 -10.78
N ALA A 44 12.23 3.31 -10.00
CA ALA A 44 10.86 2.82 -10.07
C ALA A 44 10.43 2.16 -8.75
N TYR A 45 9.13 2.09 -8.50
CA TYR A 45 8.57 1.33 -7.39
C TYR A 45 7.14 0.90 -7.70
N THR A 46 6.69 -0.18 -7.07
CA THR A 46 5.31 -0.66 -7.20
C THR A 46 4.34 0.36 -6.63
N SER A 47 3.42 0.83 -7.46
CA SER A 47 2.38 1.79 -7.08
C SER A 47 1.10 1.56 -7.89
N GLY A 48 0.00 2.16 -7.43
CA GLY A 48 -1.30 2.05 -8.09
C GLY A 48 -2.01 0.72 -7.84
N MET A 49 -2.84 0.31 -8.80
CA MET A 49 -3.61 -0.93 -8.72
C MET A 49 -2.79 -2.10 -9.26
N ILE A 50 -2.58 -3.11 -8.43
CA ILE A 50 -1.81 -4.31 -8.77
C ILE A 50 -2.61 -5.58 -8.51
N SER A 51 -2.15 -6.70 -9.06
CA SER A 51 -2.69 -8.01 -8.71
C SER A 51 -2.37 -8.34 -7.25
N LYS A 52 -3.28 -9.02 -6.56
CA LYS A 52 -3.06 -9.53 -5.19
C LYS A 52 -1.92 -10.56 -5.09
N ALA A 53 -1.48 -11.10 -6.22
CA ALA A 53 -0.38 -12.06 -6.34
C ALA A 53 0.94 -11.41 -6.74
N SER A 54 0.96 -10.10 -7.01
CA SER A 54 2.17 -9.41 -7.44
C SER A 54 3.17 -9.28 -6.30
N PRO A 55 4.48 -9.46 -6.58
CA PRO A 55 5.51 -8.98 -5.67
C PRO A 55 5.48 -7.45 -5.62
N ILE A 56 6.12 -6.90 -4.58
CA ILE A 56 6.32 -5.46 -4.42
C ILE A 56 7.80 -5.18 -4.66
N GLN A 57 8.10 -4.31 -5.61
CA GLN A 57 9.48 -4.01 -6.03
C GLN A 57 9.81 -2.53 -5.84
N ILE A 58 11.05 -2.28 -5.50
CA ILE A 58 11.66 -0.96 -5.43
C ILE A 58 12.98 -1.05 -6.18
N ARG A 59 13.14 -0.21 -7.21
CA ARG A 59 14.34 -0.11 -8.01
C ARG A 59 15.01 1.23 -7.76
N PHE A 60 16.26 1.17 -7.34
CA PHE A 60 17.12 2.31 -7.07
C PHE A 60 17.73 2.83 -8.38
N ALA A 61 18.06 4.13 -8.40
CA ALA A 61 18.72 4.76 -9.54
C ALA A 61 20.18 4.32 -9.71
N GLN A 62 20.80 3.85 -8.63
CA GLN A 62 22.18 3.39 -8.57
C GLN A 62 22.28 2.05 -7.81
N SER A 63 23.42 1.38 -7.92
CA SER A 63 23.72 0.19 -7.12
C SER A 63 23.79 0.55 -5.65
N VAL A 64 22.97 -0.10 -4.83
CA VAL A 64 22.87 0.13 -3.39
C VAL A 64 23.39 -1.05 -2.56
N VAL A 65 23.69 -2.17 -3.21
CA VAL A 65 24.35 -3.33 -2.61
C VAL A 65 25.43 -3.89 -3.54
N GLU A 66 26.41 -4.56 -2.95
CA GLU A 66 27.43 -5.32 -3.68
C GLU A 66 26.83 -6.54 -4.38
N GLU A 67 27.46 -7.02 -5.46
CA GLU A 67 27.02 -8.22 -6.18
C GLU A 67 26.91 -9.46 -5.28
N ALA A 68 27.75 -9.55 -4.25
CA ALA A 68 27.71 -10.64 -3.26
C ALA A 68 26.42 -10.67 -2.42
N LYS A 69 25.61 -9.60 -2.44
CA LYS A 69 24.31 -9.52 -1.75
C LYS A 69 23.14 -9.97 -2.62
N ILE A 70 23.33 -10.21 -3.92
CA ILE A 70 22.25 -10.68 -4.79
C ILE A 70 21.72 -12.02 -4.27
N GLY A 71 20.40 -12.13 -4.16
CA GLY A 71 19.70 -13.27 -3.57
C GLY A 71 19.68 -13.29 -2.04
N SER A 72 20.37 -12.37 -1.36
CA SER A 72 20.35 -12.30 0.11
C SER A 72 19.09 -11.61 0.63
N VAL A 73 18.69 -12.02 1.85
CA VAL A 73 17.53 -11.48 2.54
C VAL A 73 17.84 -10.08 3.10
N ALA A 74 16.96 -9.14 2.81
CA ALA A 74 17.04 -7.77 3.29
C ALA A 74 16.12 -7.58 4.50
N THR A 75 16.67 -7.64 5.71
CA THR A 75 15.87 -7.52 6.93
C THR A 75 15.61 -6.06 7.29
N ASN A 76 14.39 -5.74 7.71
CA ASN A 76 14.02 -4.45 8.30
C ASN A 76 14.18 -3.23 7.37
N VAL A 77 14.35 -3.45 6.06
CA VAL A 77 14.51 -2.39 5.06
C VAL A 77 13.17 -1.80 4.61
N ILE A 78 12.09 -2.58 4.66
CA ILE A 78 10.76 -2.15 4.21
C ILE A 78 9.70 -2.62 5.19
N ARG A 79 8.70 -1.76 5.41
CA ARG A 79 7.51 -2.07 6.21
C ARG A 79 6.26 -1.61 5.49
N PHE A 80 5.13 -2.23 5.80
CA PHE A 80 3.84 -1.93 5.17
C PHE A 80 2.78 -1.60 6.21
N SER A 81 1.88 -0.69 5.85
CA SER A 81 0.63 -0.44 6.57
C SER A 81 -0.55 -0.56 5.59
N PRO A 82 -1.48 -1.50 5.80
CA PRO A 82 -1.47 -2.55 6.83
C PRO A 82 -0.29 -3.53 6.63
N SER A 83 0.07 -4.26 7.69
CA SER A 83 1.22 -5.18 7.67
C SER A 83 1.04 -6.30 6.63
N ILE A 84 2.10 -6.59 5.89
CA ILE A 84 2.17 -7.70 4.94
C ILE A 84 3.25 -8.66 5.45
N ASN A 85 2.89 -9.93 5.63
CA ASN A 85 3.88 -10.98 5.91
C ASN A 85 4.57 -11.35 4.61
N GLY A 86 5.89 -11.49 4.64
CA GLY A 86 6.68 -11.77 3.45
C GLY A 86 8.17 -11.60 3.70
N GLU A 87 8.93 -11.80 2.64
CA GLU A 87 10.38 -11.73 2.65
C GLU A 87 10.86 -10.71 1.61
N ALA A 88 11.79 -9.84 2.00
CA ALA A 88 12.49 -8.98 1.07
C ALA A 88 13.82 -9.60 0.68
N VAL A 89 14.13 -9.62 -0.61
CA VAL A 89 15.39 -10.11 -1.17
C VAL A 89 15.95 -9.12 -2.17
N TRP A 90 17.27 -9.04 -2.26
CA TRP A 90 17.95 -8.31 -3.32
C TRP A 90 17.87 -9.13 -4.61
N GLU A 91 17.06 -8.68 -5.57
CA GLU A 91 16.94 -9.34 -6.88
C GLU A 91 18.17 -9.07 -7.75
N ASP A 92 18.72 -7.86 -7.64
CA ASP A 92 19.99 -7.43 -8.23
C ASP A 92 20.62 -6.33 -7.33
N THR A 93 21.69 -5.68 -7.79
CA THR A 93 22.39 -4.61 -7.02
C THR A 93 21.56 -3.35 -6.81
N GLN A 94 20.46 -3.19 -7.54
CA GLN A 94 19.59 -2.00 -7.60
C GLN A 94 18.12 -2.32 -7.29
N THR A 95 17.74 -3.58 -7.11
CA THR A 95 16.33 -3.97 -7.03
C THR A 95 16.07 -4.75 -5.76
N LEU A 96 15.25 -4.17 -4.89
CA LEU A 96 14.68 -4.84 -3.73
C LEU A 96 13.32 -5.41 -4.12
N ARG A 97 13.15 -6.72 -3.97
CA ARG A 97 11.88 -7.41 -4.20
C ARG A 97 11.35 -7.96 -2.88
N PHE A 98 10.15 -7.52 -2.51
CA PHE A 98 9.37 -8.07 -1.42
C PHE A 98 8.35 -9.07 -1.96
N ASN A 99 8.43 -10.31 -1.50
CA ASN A 99 7.53 -11.41 -1.83
C ASN A 99 6.56 -11.61 -0.66
N PRO A 100 5.28 -11.22 -0.80
CA PRO A 100 4.25 -11.55 0.19
C PRO A 100 4.14 -13.08 0.36
N SER A 101 4.03 -13.54 1.61
CA SER A 101 3.81 -14.96 1.92
C SER A 101 2.42 -15.45 1.51
N ASP A 102 1.45 -14.53 1.46
CA ASP A 102 0.06 -14.78 1.09
C ASP A 102 -0.42 -13.72 0.10
N TYR A 103 -1.57 -13.98 -0.55
CA TYR A 103 -2.21 -12.97 -1.38
C TYR A 103 -2.57 -11.71 -0.58
N LEU A 104 -2.32 -10.55 -1.20
CA LEU A 104 -2.74 -9.26 -0.66
C LEU A 104 -4.27 -9.20 -0.55
N LYS A 105 -4.75 -8.41 0.42
CA LYS A 105 -6.19 -8.19 0.58
C LYS A 105 -6.70 -7.36 -0.60
N SER A 106 -7.77 -7.83 -1.24
CA SER A 106 -8.39 -7.11 -2.34
C SER A 106 -9.00 -5.79 -1.86
N LYS A 107 -9.01 -4.78 -2.74
CA LYS A 107 -9.56 -3.44 -2.45
C LYS A 107 -8.97 -2.79 -1.19
N THR A 108 -7.74 -3.13 -0.85
CA THR A 108 -7.02 -2.59 0.32
C THR A 108 -5.88 -1.72 -0.18
N THR A 109 -5.77 -0.52 0.36
CA THR A 109 -4.63 0.37 0.10
C THR A 109 -3.51 0.02 1.05
N TYR A 110 -2.31 -0.15 0.51
CA TYR A 110 -1.09 -0.40 1.27
C TYR A 110 -0.14 0.78 1.10
N ILE A 111 0.48 1.19 2.20
CA ILE A 111 1.55 2.19 2.22
C ILE A 111 2.84 1.48 2.60
N GLY A 112 3.83 1.53 1.72
CA GLY A 112 5.18 1.04 1.98
C GLY A 112 6.05 2.15 2.57
N THR A 113 6.82 1.82 3.61
CA THR A 113 7.85 2.68 4.19
C THR A 113 9.20 2.00 4.00
N LEU A 114 10.06 2.63 3.22
CA LEU A 114 11.43 2.20 2.98
C LEU A 114 12.36 2.89 3.98
N ASN A 115 13.11 2.10 4.74
CA ASN A 115 14.13 2.58 5.67
C ASN A 115 15.47 2.63 4.94
N LEU A 116 15.85 3.83 4.52
CA LEU A 116 17.17 4.07 3.94
C LEU A 116 18.09 4.42 5.10
N ALA A 117 18.87 3.43 5.57
CA ALA A 117 19.97 3.73 6.47
C ALA A 117 20.95 4.73 5.80
N GLU A 118 21.56 5.61 6.57
CA GLU A 118 22.43 6.68 6.06
C GLU A 118 23.56 6.15 5.14
N ASN A 119 23.99 4.90 5.35
CA ASN A 119 25.06 4.25 4.57
C ASN A 119 24.64 3.77 3.16
N PHE A 120 23.34 3.81 2.80
CA PHE A 120 22.89 3.43 1.45
C PHE A 120 23.20 4.49 0.40
N PHE A 121 23.50 5.71 0.82
CA PHE A 121 23.76 6.84 -0.06
C PHE A 121 25.25 7.22 -0.13
N GLN A 122 26.13 6.25 0.08
CA GLN A 122 27.55 6.49 -0.11
C GLN A 122 27.87 6.52 -1.62
N TYR A 123 27.63 7.65 -2.26
CA TYR A 123 28.25 8.01 -3.54
C TYR A 123 28.68 9.50 -3.47
N PRO A 124 29.72 9.90 -4.22
CA PRO A 124 30.70 10.93 -3.88
C PRO A 124 30.16 12.35 -3.68
#